data_AF-A0A1M7QMR9-F1
#
_entry.id   AF-A0A1M7QMR9-F1
#
_cell.length_a   1.000
_cell.length_b   1.000
_cell.length_c   1.000
_cell.angle_alpha   90.00
_cell.angle_beta   90.00
_cell.angle_gamma   90.00
#
_symmetry.space_group_name_H-M   'P 1'
#
loop_
_entity.id
_entity.type
_entity.pdbx_description
1 polymer ?
#
loop_
_entity_poly.entity_id
_entity_poly.type
_entity_poly.pdbx_seq_one_letter_code
_entity_poly.pdbx_strand_id
1 'polypeptide(L)'
;MLLICACAVVSGARTVTEITEWGQRATTTVLEEFGIRRHLLGRRRAPSHATLTRLLAALGGDALDTAIGAYLAEHDHTDIRAAGSPPRPAIAVDGKALTGSAHRQRRHRHLLSAVTHAPAVTLAQREVGAKTNETAAFRPLLEPLDLAGTVVTFDALHIVKDQVRWLVQEKKAHYIAVIKGNQPTASAQLKALPWEQVPVAHTAGPTGRWST
;
A
#
# COMPACT_ATOMS: atom_id res chain seq x y z
N MET A 1 9.70 8.14 -19.04
CA MET A 1 9.22 9.40 -18.42
C MET A 1 8.75 9.21 -17.00
N LEU A 2 7.82 8.29 -16.71
CA LEU A 2 7.42 7.99 -15.32
C LEU A 2 8.60 7.54 -14.45
N LEU A 3 9.55 6.79 -15.02
CA LEU A 3 10.77 6.39 -14.33
C LEU A 3 11.63 7.58 -13.86
N ILE A 4 11.70 8.68 -14.63
CA ILE A 4 12.37 9.91 -14.20
C ILE A 4 11.66 10.51 -12.98
N CYS A 5 10.33 10.57 -13.01
CA CYS A 5 9.55 11.04 -11.87
C CYS A 5 9.79 10.18 -10.63
N ALA A 6 9.76 8.85 -10.79
CA ALA A 6 9.99 7.90 -9.71
C ALA A 6 11.39 8.07 -9.10
N CYS A 7 12.44 8.09 -9.92
CA CYS A 7 13.82 8.28 -9.46
C CYS A 7 14.01 9.64 -8.77
N ALA A 8 13.42 10.71 -9.29
CA ALA A 8 13.47 12.02 -8.66
C ALA A 8 12.79 12.03 -7.28
N VAL A 9 11.59 11.42 -7.16
CA VAL A 9 10.85 11.34 -5.89
C VAL A 9 11.58 10.49 -4.85
N VAL A 10 12.13 9.34 -5.26
CA VAL A 10 12.98 8.51 -4.38
C VAL A 10 14.24 9.26 -3.96
N SER A 11 14.77 10.14 -4.83
CA SER A 11 15.88 11.04 -4.50
C SER A 11 15.48 12.24 -3.64
N GLY A 12 14.21 12.34 -3.22
CA GLY A 12 13.70 13.38 -2.31
C GLY A 12 12.97 14.55 -2.97
N ALA A 13 12.75 14.55 -4.28
CA ALA A 13 11.94 15.57 -4.94
C ALA A 13 10.48 15.51 -4.49
N ARG A 14 9.90 16.64 -4.11
CA ARG A 14 8.52 16.76 -3.59
C ARG A 14 7.62 17.58 -4.51
N THR A 15 8.19 18.29 -5.48
CA THR A 15 7.48 19.17 -6.41
C THR A 15 7.79 18.84 -7.88
N VAL A 16 6.88 19.20 -8.79
CA VAL A 16 7.10 19.02 -10.24
C VAL A 16 8.32 19.81 -10.72
N THR A 17 8.58 20.97 -10.11
CA THR A 17 9.80 21.76 -10.35
C THR A 17 11.05 20.95 -10.01
N GLU A 18 11.14 20.42 -8.79
CA GLU A 18 12.30 19.61 -8.36
C GLU A 18 12.48 18.36 -9.23
N ILE A 19 11.38 17.69 -9.62
CA ILE A 19 11.44 16.54 -10.54
C ILE A 19 12.00 16.97 -11.90
N THR A 20 11.56 18.13 -12.41
CA THR A 20 12.04 18.67 -13.68
C THR A 20 13.54 18.98 -13.60
N GLU A 21 13.97 19.65 -12.54
CA GLU A 21 15.38 20.00 -12.36
C GLU A 21 16.25 18.75 -12.18
N TRP A 22 15.78 17.76 -11.43
CA TRP A 22 16.47 16.46 -11.30
C TRP A 22 16.64 15.80 -12.66
N GLY A 23 15.57 15.77 -13.47
CA GLY A 23 15.64 15.25 -14.84
C GLY A 23 16.59 16.02 -15.74
N GLN A 24 16.68 17.35 -15.59
CA GLN A 24 17.61 18.19 -16.35
C GLN A 24 19.08 17.98 -15.96
N ARG A 25 19.33 17.58 -14.70
CA ARG A 25 20.68 17.24 -14.20
C ARG A 25 21.08 15.79 -14.54
N ALA A 26 20.15 14.95 -14.99
CA ALA A 26 20.44 13.57 -15.35
C ALA A 26 21.37 13.49 -16.58
N THR A 27 22.33 12.57 -16.53
CA THR A 27 23.27 12.35 -17.64
C THR A 27 22.58 11.73 -18.85
N THR A 28 23.21 11.85 -20.03
CA THR A 28 22.65 11.26 -21.27
C THR A 28 22.50 9.74 -21.17
N THR A 29 23.40 9.07 -20.43
CA THR A 29 23.33 7.62 -20.15
C THR A 29 22.10 7.28 -19.32
N VAL A 30 21.83 8.02 -18.25
CA VAL A 30 20.63 7.82 -17.41
C VAL A 30 19.35 8.04 -18.22
N LEU A 31 19.32 9.07 -19.07
CA LEU A 31 18.19 9.31 -19.96
C LEU A 31 18.00 8.19 -21.00
N GLU A 32 19.08 7.54 -21.43
CA GLU A 32 19.04 6.38 -22.32
C GLU A 32 18.47 5.14 -21.63
N GLU A 33 18.96 4.80 -20.44
CA GLU A 33 18.44 3.73 -19.59
C GLU A 33 16.94 3.93 -19.30
N PHE A 34 16.51 5.18 -19.12
CA PHE A 34 15.10 5.52 -18.91
C PHE A 34 14.25 5.54 -20.19
N GLY A 35 14.82 5.14 -21.33
CA GLY A 35 14.13 5.03 -22.62
C GLY A 35 13.77 6.37 -23.25
N ILE A 36 14.45 7.47 -22.90
CA ILE A 36 14.18 8.77 -23.51
C ILE A 36 14.71 8.79 -24.95
N ARG A 37 13.78 8.95 -25.88
CA ARG A 37 14.08 9.00 -27.32
C ARG A 37 14.96 10.20 -27.64
N ARG A 38 15.88 9.99 -28.60
CA ARG A 38 16.70 11.07 -29.15
C ARG A 38 15.81 12.05 -29.89
N HIS A 39 16.06 13.33 -29.71
CA HIS A 39 15.49 14.38 -30.55
C HIS A 39 16.01 14.23 -31.98
N LEU A 40 15.31 14.85 -32.95
CA LEU A 40 15.72 14.90 -34.36
C LEU A 40 17.13 15.47 -34.57
N LEU A 41 17.66 16.20 -33.58
CA LEU A 41 19.02 16.77 -33.57
C LEU A 41 20.05 15.84 -32.91
N GLY A 42 19.72 14.56 -32.73
CA GLY A 42 20.60 13.53 -32.15
C GLY A 42 20.79 13.58 -30.63
N ARG A 43 20.33 14.65 -29.96
CA ARG A 43 20.48 14.84 -28.51
C ARG A 43 19.32 14.23 -27.73
N ARG A 44 19.58 13.61 -26.58
CA ARG A 44 18.53 13.28 -25.59
C ARG A 44 18.27 14.50 -24.72
N ARG A 45 17.00 14.82 -24.51
CA ARG A 45 16.60 15.94 -23.65
C ARG A 45 15.59 15.45 -22.63
N ALA A 46 15.82 15.81 -21.38
CA ALA A 46 14.87 15.54 -20.33
C ALA A 46 13.50 16.18 -20.64
N PRO A 47 12.39 15.57 -20.15
CA PRO A 47 11.06 16.16 -20.22
C PRO A 47 11.04 17.62 -19.74
N SER A 48 10.31 18.48 -20.45
CA SER A 48 10.05 19.84 -19.93
C SER A 48 9.07 19.80 -18.75
N HIS A 49 9.10 20.85 -17.92
CA HIS A 49 8.14 21.02 -16.82
C HIS A 49 6.70 20.82 -17.29
N ALA A 50 6.29 21.51 -18.37
CA ALA A 50 4.94 21.39 -18.93
C ALA A 50 4.59 19.95 -19.37
N THR A 51 5.57 19.18 -19.84
CA THR A 51 5.34 17.78 -20.21
C THR A 51 5.12 16.90 -18.99
N LEU A 52 5.93 17.09 -17.94
CA LEU A 52 5.77 16.39 -16.67
C LEU A 52 4.46 16.76 -15.98
N THR A 53 4.09 18.04 -15.96
CA THR A 53 2.80 18.49 -15.42
C THR A 53 1.63 17.84 -16.13
N ARG A 54 1.62 17.81 -17.48
CA ARG A 54 0.54 17.17 -18.25
C ARG A 54 0.49 15.67 -18.01
N LEU A 55 1.65 15.01 -17.97
CA LEU A 55 1.74 13.57 -17.69
C LEU A 55 1.16 13.25 -16.31
N LEU A 56 1.62 13.93 -15.26
CA LEU A 56 1.17 13.68 -13.88
C LEU A 56 -0.30 14.06 -13.68
N ALA A 57 -0.79 15.09 -14.37
CA ALA A 57 -2.20 15.47 -14.32
C ALA A 57 -3.13 14.46 -15.03
N ALA A 58 -2.64 13.79 -16.09
CA ALA A 58 -3.39 12.78 -16.83
C ALA A 58 -3.26 11.37 -16.24
N LEU A 59 -2.29 11.14 -15.35
CA LEU A 59 -2.03 9.84 -14.75
C LEU A 59 -3.10 9.50 -13.69
N GLY A 60 -3.80 8.39 -13.90
CA GLY A 60 -4.71 7.85 -12.89
C GLY A 60 -3.92 7.21 -11.75
N GLY A 61 -4.01 7.77 -10.54
CA GLY A 61 -3.33 7.25 -9.35
C GLY A 61 -3.68 5.79 -9.05
N ASP A 62 -4.98 5.46 -9.02
CA ASP A 62 -5.45 4.08 -8.78
C ASP A 62 -4.93 3.09 -9.83
N ALA A 63 -4.83 3.51 -11.10
CA ALA A 63 -4.33 2.67 -12.17
C ALA A 63 -2.81 2.41 -12.04
N LEU A 64 -2.06 3.44 -11.63
CA LEU A 64 -0.64 3.29 -11.33
C LEU A 64 -0.42 2.37 -10.12
N ASP A 65 -1.17 2.57 -9.04
CA ASP A 65 -1.08 1.75 -7.82
C ASP A 65 -1.42 0.28 -8.13
N THR A 66 -2.44 0.04 -8.98
CA THR A 66 -2.80 -1.32 -9.43
C THR A 66 -1.65 -1.97 -10.22
N ALA A 67 -1.04 -1.24 -11.16
CA ALA A 67 0.05 -1.78 -11.98
C ALA A 67 1.30 -2.09 -11.16
N ILE A 68 1.67 -1.20 -10.22
CA ILE A 68 2.81 -1.41 -9.32
C ILE A 68 2.52 -2.56 -8.35
N GLY A 69 1.32 -2.62 -7.78
CA GLY A 69 0.90 -3.67 -6.86
C GLY A 69 0.96 -5.06 -7.50
N ALA A 70 0.45 -5.20 -8.73
CA ALA A 70 0.54 -6.45 -9.50
C ALA A 70 1.99 -6.87 -9.75
N TYR A 71 2.84 -5.95 -10.19
CA TYR A 71 4.27 -6.21 -10.41
C TYR A 71 4.96 -6.69 -9.12
N LEU A 72 4.70 -6.03 -8.00
CA LEU A 72 5.30 -6.39 -6.71
C LEU A 72 4.81 -7.75 -6.22
N ALA A 73 3.51 -8.05 -6.36
CA ALA A 73 2.95 -9.35 -5.99
C ALA A 73 3.59 -10.51 -6.78
N GLU A 74 3.85 -10.33 -8.07
CA GLU A 74 4.53 -11.34 -8.90
C GLU A 74 5.97 -11.62 -8.45
N HIS A 75 6.68 -10.60 -7.95
CA HIS A 75 8.09 -10.72 -7.55
C HIS A 75 8.27 -11.19 -6.11
N ASP A 76 7.35 -10.86 -5.19
CA ASP A 76 7.43 -11.24 -3.76
C ASP A 76 7.28 -12.77 -3.54
N HIS A 77 6.60 -13.47 -4.45
CA HIS A 77 6.44 -14.93 -4.38
C HIS A 77 7.73 -15.73 -4.62
N THR A 78 8.83 -15.10 -5.06
CA THR A 78 10.05 -15.80 -5.47
C THR A 78 11.04 -16.09 -4.33
N ASP A 79 10.97 -15.40 -3.19
CA ASP A 79 12.04 -15.46 -2.15
C ASP A 79 11.74 -16.32 -0.90
N ILE A 80 10.50 -16.79 -0.69
CA ILE A 80 10.09 -17.45 0.59
C ILE A 80 10.34 -18.98 0.60
N ARG A 81 10.90 -19.59 -0.47
CA ARG A 81 11.03 -21.05 -0.58
C ARG A 81 12.20 -21.69 0.19
N ALA A 82 12.92 -20.95 1.02
CA ALA A 82 14.00 -21.49 1.83
C ALA A 82 13.57 -21.74 3.29
N ALA A 83 13.49 -23.03 3.66
CA ALA A 83 13.40 -23.62 5.00
C ALA A 83 12.01 -23.68 5.68
N GLY A 84 11.51 -24.92 5.82
CA GLY A 84 10.36 -25.26 6.67
C GLY A 84 8.98 -25.08 6.02
N SER A 85 7.93 -25.55 6.71
CA SER A 85 6.55 -25.27 6.29
C SER A 85 6.38 -23.75 6.31
N PRO A 86 6.14 -23.09 5.17
CA PRO A 86 6.17 -21.64 5.10
C PRO A 86 5.12 -21.08 6.06
N PRO A 87 5.44 -20.03 6.85
CA PRO A 87 4.43 -19.34 7.63
C PRO A 87 3.32 -18.89 6.69
N ARG A 88 2.06 -18.98 7.13
CA ARG A 88 0.94 -18.52 6.30
C ARG A 88 1.18 -17.08 5.88
N PRO A 89 0.98 -16.72 4.61
CA PRO A 89 1.11 -15.35 4.18
C PRO A 89 0.15 -14.47 4.99
N ALA A 90 0.63 -13.30 5.39
CA ALA A 90 -0.14 -12.35 6.17
C ALA A 90 -0.12 -10.98 5.48
N ILE A 91 -1.28 -10.33 5.43
CA ILE A 91 -1.49 -9.02 4.83
C ILE A 91 -2.13 -8.09 5.86
N ALA A 92 -1.52 -6.94 6.10
CA ALA A 92 -2.10 -5.85 6.87
C ALA A 92 -2.87 -4.89 5.98
N VAL A 93 -4.08 -4.53 6.40
CA VAL A 93 -4.88 -3.46 5.78
C VAL A 93 -4.92 -2.29 6.74
N ASP A 94 -4.39 -1.15 6.30
CA ASP A 94 -4.26 0.06 7.10
C ASP A 94 -4.65 1.32 6.32
N GLY A 95 -5.31 2.26 7.00
CA GLY A 95 -5.75 3.54 6.45
C GLY A 95 -4.81 4.67 6.86
N LYS A 96 -4.14 5.32 5.91
CA LYS A 96 -3.25 6.46 6.17
C LYS A 96 -3.73 7.74 5.53
N ALA A 97 -3.70 8.83 6.29
CA ALA A 97 -3.95 10.17 5.77
C ALA A 97 -2.68 10.73 5.13
N LEU A 98 -2.77 11.17 3.87
CA LEU A 98 -1.65 11.79 3.18
C LEU A 98 -1.39 13.20 3.73
N THR A 99 -0.20 13.39 4.31
CA THR A 99 0.27 14.70 4.77
C THR A 99 0.46 15.65 3.57
N GLY A 100 0.00 16.90 3.69
CA GLY A 100 0.12 17.90 2.60
C GLY A 100 -0.93 17.78 1.48
N SER A 101 -1.83 16.79 1.54
CA SER A 101 -2.91 16.63 0.55
C SER A 101 -4.12 17.56 0.76
N ALA A 102 -4.20 18.21 1.92
CA ALA A 102 -5.26 19.17 2.23
C ALA A 102 -4.98 20.52 1.55
N HIS A 103 -6.02 21.09 0.94
CA HIS A 103 -5.99 22.45 0.41
C HIS A 103 -7.23 23.18 0.93
N ARG A 104 -7.26 24.52 0.91
CA ARG A 104 -8.33 25.42 1.45
C ARG A 104 -9.80 24.95 1.36
N GLN A 105 -10.16 24.06 0.42
CA GLN A 105 -11.51 23.49 0.27
C GLN A 105 -11.56 21.94 0.16
N ARG A 106 -10.43 21.24 0.32
CA ARG A 106 -10.33 19.78 0.21
C ARG A 106 -9.74 19.20 1.50
N ARG A 107 -10.47 18.25 2.10
CA ARG A 107 -9.99 17.43 3.22
C ARG A 107 -8.75 16.64 2.80
N HIS A 108 -8.00 16.16 3.80
CA HIS A 108 -6.92 15.20 3.57
C HIS A 108 -7.43 14.02 2.74
N ARG A 109 -6.62 13.60 1.77
CA ARG A 109 -6.84 12.34 1.08
C ARG A 109 -6.46 11.20 2.01
N HIS A 110 -7.35 10.23 2.14
CA HIS A 110 -7.14 9.01 2.88
C HIS A 110 -6.83 7.89 1.90
N LEU A 111 -5.78 7.13 2.16
CA LEU A 111 -5.42 5.95 1.39
C LEU A 111 -5.62 4.72 2.26
N LEU A 112 -6.24 3.69 1.70
CA LEU A 112 -6.30 2.37 2.29
C LEU A 112 -5.31 1.47 1.54
N SER A 113 -4.39 0.86 2.27
CA SER A 113 -3.30 0.05 1.69
C SER A 113 -3.33 -1.37 2.25
N ALA A 114 -3.07 -2.35 1.40
CA ALA A 114 -2.85 -3.75 1.74
C ALA A 114 -1.35 -4.06 1.62
N VAL A 115 -0.71 -4.46 2.71
CA VAL A 115 0.75 -4.59 2.82
C VAL A 115 1.12 -5.96 3.40
N THR A 116 2.08 -6.68 2.83
CA THR A 116 2.60 -7.92 3.42
C THR A 116 3.38 -7.65 4.71
N HIS A 117 3.48 -8.64 5.61
CA HIS A 117 4.20 -8.47 6.88
C HIS A 117 5.72 -8.66 6.75
N ALA A 118 6.19 -9.55 5.88
CA ALA A 118 7.61 -9.82 5.69
C ALA A 118 7.89 -10.42 4.29
N PRO A 119 8.66 -9.73 3.43
CA PRO A 119 9.04 -8.32 3.54
C PRO A 119 7.80 -7.40 3.49
N ALA A 120 7.92 -6.14 3.91
CA ALA A 120 6.79 -5.21 3.90
C ALA A 120 6.58 -4.61 2.49
N VAL A 121 5.64 -5.18 1.74
CA VAL A 121 5.36 -4.80 0.35
C VAL A 121 3.90 -4.40 0.19
N THR A 122 3.64 -3.21 -0.36
CA THR A 122 2.27 -2.77 -0.66
C THR A 122 1.75 -3.48 -1.90
N LEU A 123 0.83 -4.43 -1.71
CA LEU A 123 0.21 -5.21 -2.78
C LEU A 123 -0.91 -4.45 -3.49
N ALA A 124 -1.64 -3.63 -2.75
CA ALA A 124 -2.71 -2.81 -3.30
C ALA A 124 -2.87 -1.55 -2.47
N GLN A 125 -3.30 -0.48 -3.12
CA GLN A 125 -3.63 0.77 -2.45
C GLN A 125 -4.77 1.46 -3.19
N ARG A 126 -5.63 2.16 -2.44
CA ARG A 126 -6.78 2.86 -3.01
C ARG A 126 -7.10 4.14 -2.26
N GLU A 127 -7.42 5.20 -3.00
CA GLU A 127 -7.93 6.44 -2.41
C GLU A 127 -9.36 6.25 -1.88
N VAL A 128 -9.56 6.58 -0.61
CA VAL A 128 -10.87 6.64 0.04
C VAL A 128 -11.45 8.03 -0.25
N GLY A 129 -12.43 8.06 -1.14
CA GLY A 129 -13.05 9.30 -1.59
C GLY A 129 -13.68 10.11 -0.45
N ALA A 130 -13.76 11.43 -0.61
CA ALA A 130 -14.21 12.36 0.45
C ALA A 130 -15.63 12.11 1.01
N LYS A 131 -16.47 11.36 0.29
CA LYS A 131 -17.83 10.95 0.70
C LYS A 131 -17.94 9.46 1.03
N THR A 132 -16.87 8.71 0.81
CA THR A 132 -16.82 7.26 0.98
C THR A 132 -16.11 6.96 2.30
N ASN A 133 -16.62 6.00 3.05
CA ASN A 133 -15.94 5.54 4.26
C ASN A 133 -14.90 4.47 3.89
N GLU A 134 -13.86 4.34 4.72
CA GLU A 134 -12.82 3.32 4.54
C GLU A 134 -13.42 1.90 4.48
N THR A 135 -14.53 1.70 5.21
CA THR A 135 -15.37 0.49 5.17
C THR A 135 -15.81 0.13 3.74
N ALA A 136 -16.29 1.08 2.92
CA ALA A 136 -16.70 0.80 1.54
C ALA A 136 -15.50 0.59 0.59
N ALA A 137 -14.31 1.09 0.94
CA ALA A 137 -13.09 0.89 0.16
C ALA A 137 -12.39 -0.46 0.45
N PHE A 138 -12.72 -1.12 1.56
CA PHE A 138 -12.10 -2.38 1.99
C PHE A 138 -12.29 -3.53 0.98
N ARG A 139 -13.54 -3.83 0.59
CA ARG A 139 -13.79 -4.92 -0.38
C ARG A 139 -13.13 -4.64 -1.74
N PRO A 140 -13.32 -3.47 -2.37
CA PRO A 140 -12.68 -3.17 -3.64
C PRO A 140 -11.14 -3.21 -3.61
N LEU A 141 -10.50 -2.94 -2.47
CA LEU A 141 -9.05 -3.07 -2.31
C LEU A 141 -8.58 -4.52 -2.38
N LEU A 142 -9.34 -5.44 -1.76
CA LEU A 142 -8.99 -6.86 -1.61
C LEU A 142 -9.57 -7.76 -2.71
N GLU A 143 -10.57 -7.29 -3.45
CA GLU A 143 -11.19 -8.01 -4.57
C GLU A 143 -10.19 -8.53 -5.62
N PRO A 144 -9.18 -7.76 -6.08
CA PRO A 144 -8.24 -8.27 -7.08
C PRO A 144 -7.19 -9.23 -6.52
N LEU A 145 -7.04 -9.33 -5.20
CA LEU A 145 -6.02 -10.16 -4.56
C LEU A 145 -6.53 -11.59 -4.37
N ASP A 146 -5.65 -12.57 -4.59
CA ASP A 146 -5.85 -13.93 -4.12
C ASP A 146 -5.45 -14.02 -2.64
N LEU A 147 -6.43 -14.36 -1.80
CA LEU A 147 -6.29 -14.35 -0.34
C LEU A 147 -6.53 -15.74 0.25
N ALA A 148 -6.65 -16.78 -0.56
CA ALA A 148 -6.95 -18.12 -0.08
C ALA A 148 -5.84 -18.62 0.89
N GLY A 149 -6.22 -18.92 2.13
CA GLY A 149 -5.28 -19.34 3.18
C GLY A 149 -4.42 -18.22 3.80
N THR A 150 -4.57 -16.97 3.33
CA THR A 150 -3.86 -15.79 3.82
C THR A 150 -4.54 -15.24 5.08
N VAL A 151 -3.74 -14.72 6.03
CA VAL A 151 -4.25 -14.02 7.22
C VAL A 151 -4.31 -12.53 6.94
N VAL A 152 -5.51 -11.92 7.01
CA VAL A 152 -5.68 -10.47 6.85
C VAL A 152 -5.84 -9.80 8.21
N THR A 153 -4.97 -8.83 8.51
CA THR A 153 -4.97 -8.08 9.76
C THR A 153 -5.47 -6.65 9.53
N PHE A 154 -6.44 -6.15 10.31
CA PHE A 154 -6.98 -4.80 10.13
C PHE A 154 -7.56 -4.20 11.42
N ASP A 155 -7.68 -2.87 11.48
CA ASP A 155 -8.30 -2.15 12.60
C ASP A 155 -9.83 -2.27 12.60
N ALA A 156 -10.45 -2.31 13.78
CA ALA A 156 -11.89 -2.50 13.97
C ALA A 156 -12.77 -1.37 13.42
N LEU A 157 -12.20 -0.21 13.10
CA LEU A 157 -12.90 0.86 12.41
C LEU A 157 -13.49 0.40 11.06
N HIS A 158 -12.96 -0.67 10.46
CA HIS A 158 -13.45 -1.26 9.23
C HIS A 158 -14.46 -2.41 9.43
N ILE A 159 -14.82 -2.79 10.66
CA ILE A 159 -15.65 -3.98 10.91
C ILE A 159 -17.11 -3.74 10.52
N VAL A 160 -17.52 -4.41 9.45
CA VAL A 160 -18.91 -4.79 9.19
C VAL A 160 -18.95 -6.31 9.10
N LYS A 161 -19.92 -6.96 9.79
CA LYS A 161 -20.05 -8.43 9.81
C LYS A 161 -20.02 -9.05 8.42
N ASP A 162 -20.60 -8.35 7.44
CA ASP A 162 -20.65 -8.80 6.05
C ASP A 162 -19.28 -8.80 5.37
N GLN A 163 -18.32 -7.96 5.78
CA GLN A 163 -16.97 -7.97 5.23
C GLN A 163 -16.17 -9.15 5.74
N VAL A 164 -16.27 -9.42 7.05
CA VAL A 164 -15.64 -10.60 7.66
C VAL A 164 -16.23 -11.88 7.06
N ARG A 165 -17.55 -11.92 6.88
CA ARG A 165 -18.23 -13.04 6.22
C ARG A 165 -17.72 -13.25 4.80
N TRP A 166 -17.66 -12.19 3.99
CA TRP A 166 -17.13 -12.24 2.63
C TRP A 166 -15.68 -12.73 2.60
N LEU A 167 -14.83 -12.23 3.50
CA LEU A 167 -13.42 -12.59 3.57
C LEU A 167 -13.20 -14.11 3.85
N VAL A 168 -14.01 -14.68 4.75
CA VAL A 168 -13.93 -16.11 5.08
C VAL A 168 -14.63 -16.98 4.04
N GLN A 169 -15.83 -16.59 3.60
CA GLN A 169 -16.68 -17.43 2.76
C GLN A 169 -16.28 -17.39 1.28
N GLU A 170 -16.04 -16.19 0.73
CA GLU A 170 -15.73 -16.00 -0.68
C GLU A 170 -14.22 -16.09 -0.92
N LYS A 171 -13.42 -15.34 -0.14
CA LYS A 171 -11.97 -15.25 -0.32
C LYS A 171 -11.17 -16.37 0.34
N LYS A 172 -11.82 -17.23 1.15
CA LYS A 172 -11.18 -18.33 1.91
C LYS A 172 -9.99 -17.87 2.75
N ALA A 173 -10.04 -16.63 3.24
CA ALA A 173 -8.98 -16.01 4.02
C ALA A 173 -9.28 -16.10 5.53
N HIS A 174 -8.23 -16.04 6.34
CA HIS A 174 -8.31 -15.89 7.78
C HIS A 174 -8.21 -14.40 8.15
N TYR A 175 -8.61 -14.03 9.37
CA TYR A 175 -8.52 -12.64 9.80
C TYR A 175 -8.10 -12.48 11.26
N ILE A 176 -7.43 -11.36 11.54
CA ILE A 176 -7.17 -10.85 12.89
C ILE A 176 -7.64 -9.40 12.91
N ALA A 177 -8.62 -9.09 13.75
CA ALA A 177 -9.17 -7.75 13.88
C ALA A 177 -8.92 -7.21 15.29
N VAL A 178 -8.41 -5.98 15.38
CA VAL A 178 -8.16 -5.32 16.68
C VAL A 178 -9.39 -4.53 17.08
N ILE A 179 -10.13 -4.98 18.10
CA ILE A 179 -11.30 -4.26 18.61
C ILE A 179 -10.86 -3.08 19.49
N LYS A 180 -11.17 -1.85 19.04
CA LYS A 180 -11.02 -0.63 19.85
C LYS A 180 -12.24 -0.43 20.76
N GLY A 181 -12.05 0.31 21.85
CA GLY A 181 -13.08 0.54 22.89
C GLY A 181 -14.33 1.31 22.43
N ASN A 182 -14.36 1.79 21.18
CA ASN A 182 -15.52 2.44 20.58
C ASN A 182 -16.64 1.46 20.15
N GLN A 183 -16.43 0.15 20.29
CA GLN A 183 -17.46 -0.88 20.10
C GLN A 183 -17.80 -1.56 21.44
N PRO A 184 -18.70 -0.96 22.24
CA PRO A 184 -18.92 -1.39 23.63
C PRO A 184 -19.45 -2.82 23.74
N THR A 185 -20.35 -3.24 22.83
CA THR A 185 -20.91 -4.60 22.84
C THR A 185 -19.86 -5.66 22.51
N ALA A 186 -19.05 -5.45 21.47
CA ALA A 186 -17.99 -6.38 21.10
C ALA A 186 -16.87 -6.41 22.15
N SER A 187 -16.52 -5.25 22.72
CA SER A 187 -15.56 -5.17 23.83
C SER A 187 -16.06 -5.90 25.07
N ALA A 188 -17.34 -5.77 25.43
CA ALA A 188 -17.93 -6.48 26.56
C ALA A 188 -17.96 -7.99 26.35
N GLN A 189 -18.32 -8.45 25.15
CA GLN A 189 -18.31 -9.87 24.79
C GLN A 189 -16.90 -10.45 24.84
N LEU A 190 -15.91 -9.75 24.30
CA LEU A 190 -14.51 -10.18 24.38
C LEU A 190 -14.04 -10.27 25.84
N LYS A 191 -14.33 -9.27 26.68
CA LYS A 191 -13.95 -9.31 28.10
C LYS A 191 -14.58 -10.46 28.88
N ALA A 192 -15.75 -10.94 28.43
CA ALA A 192 -16.46 -12.06 29.05
C ALA A 192 -15.95 -13.44 28.59
N LEU A 193 -15.04 -13.51 27.61
CA LEU A 193 -14.46 -14.78 27.18
C LEU A 193 -13.47 -15.30 28.24
N PRO A 194 -13.38 -16.63 28.44
CA PRO A 194 -12.48 -17.24 29.40
C PRO A 194 -11.04 -17.26 28.86
N TRP A 195 -10.40 -16.10 28.74
CA TRP A 195 -9.05 -15.96 28.18
C TRP A 195 -8.01 -16.83 28.88
N GLU A 196 -8.18 -17.06 30.18
CA GLU A 196 -7.31 -17.93 30.99
C GLU A 196 -7.31 -19.40 30.52
N GLN A 197 -8.36 -19.83 29.81
CA GLN A 197 -8.50 -21.18 29.27
C GLN A 197 -7.99 -21.28 27.83
N VAL A 198 -7.61 -20.16 27.19
CA VAL A 198 -7.09 -20.16 25.82
C VAL A 198 -5.59 -20.44 25.88
N PRO A 199 -5.12 -21.57 25.33
CA PRO A 199 -3.70 -21.89 25.33
C PRO A 199 -2.92 -20.83 24.53
N VAL A 200 -1.89 -20.27 25.15
CA VAL A 200 -1.01 -19.29 24.50
C VAL A 200 -0.18 -20.02 23.45
N ALA A 201 -0.54 -19.83 22.17
CA ALA A 201 0.15 -20.47 21.06
C ALA A 201 1.54 -19.86 20.80
N HIS A 202 1.74 -18.58 21.12
CA HIS A 202 3.03 -17.88 20.99
C HIS A 202 3.10 -16.66 21.91
N THR A 203 4.16 -16.58 22.70
CA THR A 203 4.55 -15.36 23.45
C THR A 203 5.76 -14.73 22.76
N ALA A 204 5.67 -13.49 22.29
CA ALA A 204 6.83 -12.72 21.85
C ALA A 204 7.31 -11.85 23.02
N GLY A 205 8.54 -12.05 23.46
CA GLY A 205 9.14 -11.31 24.57
C GLY A 205 9.47 -9.85 24.20
N PRO A 206 9.63 -8.95 25.19
CA PRO A 206 10.00 -7.57 24.95
C PRO A 206 11.50 -7.49 24.65
N THR A 207 11.89 -7.63 23.40
CA THR A 207 13.23 -7.22 22.95
C THR A 207 13.11 -6.29 21.76
N GLY A 208 12.63 -5.08 22.06
CA GLY A 208 12.99 -3.92 21.26
C GLY A 208 14.48 -3.64 21.47
N ARG A 209 15.31 -4.12 20.54
CA ARG A 209 16.68 -3.60 20.38
C ARG A 209 17.00 -3.52 18.89
N TRP A 210 16.60 -2.42 18.28
CA TRP A 210 17.28 -1.93 17.09
C TRP A 210 18.60 -1.32 17.58
N SER A 211 19.71 -1.98 17.26
CA SER A 211 21.04 -1.37 17.39
C SER A 211 21.75 -1.47 16.04
N THR A 212 21.93 -0.28 15.47
CA THR A 212 22.87 0.20 14.42
C THR A 212 22.85 -0.50 13.07
#